data_AF-A0A7Y1UGG2-F1
#
_entry.id   AF-A0A7Y1UGG2-F1
#
_cell.length_a   1.000
_cell.length_b   1.000
_cell.length_c   1.000
_cell.angle_alpha   90.00
_cell.angle_beta   90.00
_cell.angle_gamma   90.00
#
_symmetry.space_group_name_H-M   'P 1'
#
loop_
_entity.id
_entity.type
_entity.pdbx_description
1 polymer ?
#
loop_
_entity_poly.entity_id
_entity_poly.type
_entity_poly.pdbx_seq_one_letter_code
_entity_poly.pdbx_strand_id
1 'polypeptide(L)'
;MTLTHTQKTKAAKPGMTLIELTVVILVLLSLISILFVGARAWKRGSDRAASILEIRNVQQAVRSFQNINNYNPGDAGVIGAADIFGPDAFIAVNPTTEGHPAGTAYSYAIAAPTDCPALSTLYMTVTGGLDASYYMPADITGW
;
A
#
# COMPACT_ATOMS: atom_id res chain seq x y z
N MET A 1 -56.29 -65.89 18.36
CA MET A 1 -55.58 -65.12 17.31
C MET A 1 -54.89 -63.94 17.99
N THR A 2 -53.56 -63.94 18.04
CA THR A 2 -52.78 -62.91 18.75
C THR A 2 -52.20 -61.93 17.74
N LEU A 3 -52.56 -60.65 17.86
CA LEU A 3 -52.09 -59.58 16.97
C LEU A 3 -50.79 -59.00 17.54
N THR A 4 -49.66 -59.27 16.89
CA THR A 4 -48.36 -58.70 17.27
C THR A 4 -48.25 -57.29 16.67
N HIS A 5 -48.43 -56.27 17.49
CA HIS A 5 -48.32 -54.87 17.07
C HIS A 5 -46.85 -54.47 16.95
N THR A 6 -46.26 -54.59 15.75
CA THR A 6 -44.90 -54.09 15.49
C THR A 6 -44.95 -52.57 15.32
N GLN A 7 -44.64 -51.83 16.38
CA GLN A 7 -44.43 -50.39 16.26
C GLN A 7 -43.09 -50.13 15.58
N LYS A 8 -43.11 -49.68 14.32
CA LYS A 8 -41.94 -49.11 13.65
C LYS A 8 -41.62 -47.77 14.31
N THR A 9 -40.65 -47.76 15.22
CA THR A 9 -40.05 -46.51 15.69
C THR A 9 -39.41 -45.82 14.48
N LYS A 10 -39.93 -44.63 14.09
CA LYS A 10 -39.24 -43.79 13.12
C LYS A 10 -37.87 -43.47 13.70
N ALA A 11 -36.80 -44.00 13.11
CA ALA A 11 -35.45 -43.61 13.46
C ALA A 11 -35.36 -42.09 13.34
N ALA A 12 -35.13 -41.40 14.46
CA ALA A 12 -34.89 -39.97 14.45
C ALA A 12 -33.67 -39.73 13.56
N LYS A 13 -33.85 -38.96 12.48
CA LYS A 13 -32.70 -38.52 11.67
C LYS A 13 -31.78 -37.73 12.62
N PRO A 14 -30.48 -38.04 12.67
CA PRO A 14 -29.56 -37.28 13.50
C PRO A 14 -29.58 -35.81 13.04
N GLY A 15 -30.02 -34.92 13.91
CA GLY A 15 -29.92 -33.47 13.72
C GLY A 15 -28.50 -33.00 14.05
N MET A 16 -28.02 -31.95 13.40
CA MET A 16 -26.74 -31.33 13.72
C MET A 16 -26.75 -30.90 15.20
N THR A 17 -25.75 -31.32 15.96
CA THR A 17 -25.73 -31.10 17.40
C THR A 17 -25.37 -29.64 17.69
N LEU A 18 -25.91 -29.08 18.79
CA LEU A 18 -25.60 -27.70 19.19
C LEU A 18 -24.09 -27.53 19.46
N ILE A 19 -23.41 -28.58 19.90
CA ILE A 19 -21.97 -28.57 20.13
C ILE A 19 -21.16 -28.54 18.83
N GLU A 20 -21.59 -29.26 17.78
CA GLU A 20 -20.95 -29.17 16.46
C GLU A 20 -21.06 -27.76 15.90
N LEU A 21 -22.24 -27.14 16.02
CA LEU A 21 -22.46 -25.78 15.54
C LEU A 21 -21.61 -24.76 16.31
N THR A 22 -21.53 -24.86 17.65
CA THR A 22 -20.74 -23.93 18.45
C THR A 22 -19.24 -24.11 18.23
N VAL A 23 -18.74 -25.34 18.13
CA VAL A 23 -17.32 -25.61 17.82
C VAL A 23 -16.97 -25.05 16.44
N VAL A 24 -17.81 -25.27 15.43
CA VAL A 24 -17.59 -24.73 14.08
C VAL A 24 -17.54 -23.20 14.10
N ILE A 25 -18.48 -22.54 14.77
CA ILE A 25 -18.50 -21.07 14.85
C ILE A 25 -17.25 -20.55 15.58
N LEU A 26 -16.84 -21.16 16.69
CA LEU A 26 -15.64 -20.77 17.43
C LEU A 26 -14.39 -20.87 16.56
N VAL A 27 -14.25 -21.96 15.81
CA VAL A 27 -13.13 -22.15 14.87
C VAL A 27 -13.16 -21.09 13.78
N LEU A 28 -14.30 -20.86 13.13
CA LEU A 28 -14.42 -19.86 12.06
C LEU A 28 -14.07 -18.45 12.55
N LEU A 29 -14.58 -18.04 13.71
CA LEU A 29 -14.29 -16.71 14.27
C LEU A 29 -12.80 -16.56 14.62
N SER A 30 -12.16 -17.61 15.13
CA SER A 30 -10.72 -17.58 15.42
C SER A 30 -9.88 -17.42 14.14
N LEU A 31 -10.22 -18.14 13.08
CA LEU A 31 -9.49 -18.08 11.80
C LEU A 31 -9.67 -16.73 11.11
N ILE A 32 -10.89 -16.19 11.13
CA ILE A 32 -11.18 -14.87 10.56
C ILE A 32 -10.41 -13.78 11.31
N SER A 33 -10.29 -13.88 12.64
CA SER A 33 -9.55 -12.90 13.45
C SER A 33 -8.06 -12.84 13.08
N ILE A 34 -7.42 -14.00 12.93
CA ILE A 34 -6.00 -14.09 12.53
C ILE A 34 -5.82 -13.54 11.11
N LEU A 35 -6.75 -13.85 10.20
CA LEU A 35 -6.73 -13.34 8.83
C LEU A 35 -6.75 -11.81 8.78
N PHE A 36 -7.59 -11.14 9.58
CA PHE A 36 -7.66 -9.68 9.60
C PHE A 36 -6.35 -9.02 10.05
N VAL A 37 -5.67 -9.60 11.04
CA VAL A 37 -4.36 -9.08 11.49
C VAL A 37 -3.32 -9.21 10.37
N GLY A 38 -3.26 -10.39 9.74
CA GLY A 38 -2.36 -10.63 8.62
C GLY A 38 -2.63 -9.70 7.43
N ALA A 39 -3.90 -9.55 7.04
CA ALA A 39 -4.31 -8.70 5.93
C ALA A 39 -3.97 -7.22 6.16
N ARG A 40 -4.18 -6.70 7.39
CA ARG A 40 -3.82 -5.31 7.72
C ARG A 40 -2.32 -5.06 7.68
N ALA A 41 -1.52 -5.99 8.23
CA ALA A 41 -0.06 -5.89 8.20
C ALA A 41 0.46 -5.94 6.75
N TRP A 42 -0.10 -6.84 5.94
CA TRP A 42 0.23 -6.96 4.52
C TRP A 42 -0.15 -5.70 3.74
N LYS A 43 -1.36 -5.15 3.92
CA LYS A 43 -1.79 -3.90 3.27
C LYS A 43 -0.84 -2.75 3.60
N ARG A 44 -0.47 -2.57 4.88
CA ARG A 44 0.49 -1.53 5.30
C ARG A 44 1.86 -1.70 4.63
N GLY A 45 2.35 -2.93 4.53
CA GLY A 45 3.61 -3.23 3.84
C GLY A 45 3.54 -2.97 2.34
N SER A 46 2.43 -3.32 1.69
CA SER A 46 2.19 -3.05 0.27
C SER A 46 2.13 -1.55 -0.02
N ASP A 47 1.46 -0.77 0.83
CA ASP A 47 1.35 0.68 0.66
C ASP A 47 2.70 1.37 0.77
N ARG A 48 3.53 0.91 1.71
CA ARG A 48 4.93 1.35 1.84
C ARG A 48 5.73 1.05 0.58
N ALA A 49 5.65 -0.18 0.07
CA ALA A 49 6.37 -0.56 -1.13
C ALA A 49 5.94 0.29 -2.33
N ALA A 50 4.63 0.50 -2.51
CA ALA A 50 4.09 1.34 -3.57
C ALA A 50 4.60 2.78 -3.46
N SER A 51 4.58 3.37 -2.26
CA SER A 51 5.04 4.75 -2.03
C SER A 51 6.53 4.93 -2.31
N ILE A 52 7.37 3.99 -1.86
CA ILE A 52 8.81 4.03 -2.12
C ILE A 52 9.13 3.86 -3.62
N LEU A 53 8.37 3.02 -4.34
CA LEU A 53 8.53 2.88 -5.78
C LEU A 53 8.16 4.16 -6.52
N GLU A 54 7.10 4.84 -6.09
CA GLU A 54 6.70 6.13 -6.67
C GLU A 54 7.82 7.18 -6.48
N ILE A 55 8.34 7.31 -5.25
CA ILE A 55 9.47 8.20 -4.94
C ILE A 55 10.70 7.85 -5.79
N ARG A 56 11.01 6.56 -5.95
CA ARG A 56 12.11 6.11 -6.79
C ARG A 56 11.93 6.51 -8.25
N ASN A 57 10.74 6.28 -8.81
CA ASN A 57 10.45 6.59 -10.20
C ASN A 57 10.60 8.09 -10.46
N VAL A 58 10.08 8.93 -9.57
CA VAL A 58 10.25 10.39 -9.63
C VAL A 58 11.73 10.79 -9.52
N GLN A 59 12.46 10.23 -8.55
CA GLN A 59 13.89 10.51 -8.40
C GLN A 59 14.66 10.15 -9.68
N GLN A 60 14.40 8.98 -10.26
CA GLN A 60 15.05 8.52 -11.49
C GLN A 60 14.70 9.40 -12.69
N ALA A 61 13.44 9.82 -12.82
CA ALA A 61 13.01 10.76 -13.85
C ALA A 61 13.79 12.08 -13.77
N VAL A 62 13.87 12.66 -12.57
CA VAL A 62 14.61 13.91 -12.32
C VAL A 62 16.10 13.73 -12.63
N ARG A 63 16.72 12.63 -12.19
CA ARG A 63 18.13 12.32 -12.52
C ARG A 63 18.35 12.12 -14.02
N SER A 64 17.40 11.51 -14.72
CA SER A 64 17.49 11.35 -16.17
C SER A 64 17.41 12.70 -16.89
N PHE A 65 16.51 13.58 -16.45
CA PHE A 65 16.41 14.94 -16.98
C PHE A 65 17.69 15.74 -16.75
N GLN A 66 18.27 15.66 -15.54
CA GLN A 66 19.57 16.25 -15.23
C GLN A 66 20.66 15.82 -16.20
N ASN A 67 20.77 14.49 -16.42
CA ASN A 67 21.80 13.92 -17.27
C ASN A 67 21.66 14.33 -18.74
N ILE A 68 20.43 14.36 -19.27
CA ILE A 68 20.17 14.74 -20.67
C ILE A 68 20.48 16.22 -20.92
N ASN A 69 20.22 17.07 -19.92
CA ASN A 69 20.43 18.52 -20.03
C ASN A 69 21.79 19.00 -19.51
N ASN A 70 22.66 18.08 -19.06
CA ASN A 70 23.98 18.38 -18.47
C ASN A 70 23.92 19.32 -17.25
N TYR A 71 22.88 19.18 -16.41
CA TYR A 71 22.82 19.89 -15.13
C TYR A 71 23.58 19.15 -14.05
N ASN A 72 24.19 19.89 -13.12
CA ASN A 72 24.87 19.33 -11.97
C ASN A 72 23.88 19.06 -10.82
N PRO A 73 24.14 18.06 -9.97
CA PRO A 73 23.40 17.89 -8.72
C PRO A 73 23.48 19.15 -7.86
N GLY A 74 22.34 19.68 -7.42
CA GLY A 74 22.25 20.90 -6.64
C GLY A 74 22.07 22.20 -7.43
N ASP A 75 22.08 22.16 -8.78
CA ASP A 75 21.73 23.33 -9.59
C ASP A 75 20.30 23.79 -9.29
N ALA A 76 20.13 25.07 -8.96
CA ALA A 76 18.85 25.65 -8.58
C ALA A 76 18.18 26.36 -9.77
N GLY A 77 16.85 26.28 -9.86
CA GLY A 77 16.08 26.99 -10.88
C GLY A 77 16.19 26.42 -12.30
N VAL A 78 16.71 25.20 -12.48
CA VAL A 78 16.97 24.59 -13.80
C VAL A 78 15.97 23.51 -14.19
N ILE A 79 15.10 23.09 -13.27
CA ILE A 79 14.01 22.12 -13.51
C ILE A 79 12.68 22.87 -13.45
N GLY A 80 11.72 22.49 -14.28
CA GLY A 80 10.31 22.85 -14.15
C GLY A 80 9.46 21.61 -13.86
N ALA A 81 8.35 21.79 -13.14
CA ALA A 81 7.42 20.69 -12.87
C ALA A 81 6.89 20.05 -14.18
N ALA A 82 6.69 20.85 -15.23
CA ALA A 82 6.25 20.37 -16.54
C ALA A 82 7.31 19.57 -17.31
N ASP A 83 8.60 19.70 -16.95
CA ASP A 83 9.68 18.93 -17.57
C ASP A 83 9.69 17.48 -17.07
N ILE A 84 9.21 17.26 -15.84
CA ILE A 84 9.17 15.96 -15.19
C ILE A 84 7.77 15.33 -15.29
N PHE A 85 6.73 16.14 -15.13
CA PHE A 85 5.34 15.70 -15.03
C PHE A 85 4.49 16.21 -16.19
N GLY A 86 3.77 15.31 -16.84
CA GLY A 86 2.83 15.61 -17.93
C GLY A 86 2.76 14.45 -18.94
N PRO A 87 1.72 14.40 -19.80
CA PRO A 87 1.47 13.29 -20.72
C PRO A 87 2.67 12.88 -21.58
N ASP A 88 3.49 13.85 -21.97
CA ASP A 88 4.69 13.67 -22.82
C ASP A 88 6.02 13.86 -22.04
N ALA A 89 5.95 13.95 -20.71
CA ALA A 89 7.11 14.08 -19.83
C ALA A 89 7.58 12.70 -19.33
N PHE A 90 8.60 12.68 -18.47
CA PHE A 90 9.12 11.43 -17.88
C PHE A 90 8.06 10.67 -17.08
N ILE A 91 7.13 11.39 -16.44
CA ILE A 91 6.04 10.83 -15.66
C ILE A 91 4.74 11.48 -16.10
N ALA A 92 3.79 10.66 -16.57
CA ALA A 92 2.54 11.14 -17.16
C ALA A 92 1.68 11.98 -16.20
N VAL A 93 1.66 11.60 -14.91
CA VAL A 93 0.79 12.18 -13.88
C VAL A 93 1.63 12.59 -12.68
N ASN A 94 1.40 13.80 -12.17
CA ASN A 94 2.12 14.30 -10.99
C ASN A 94 1.62 13.59 -9.72
N PRO A 95 2.49 12.88 -8.97
CA PRO A 95 2.06 12.19 -7.74
C PRO A 95 1.56 13.14 -6.64
N THR A 96 1.97 14.41 -6.64
CA THR A 96 1.53 15.38 -5.61
C THR A 96 0.06 15.77 -5.76
N THR A 97 -0.55 15.52 -6.93
CA THR A 97 -1.99 15.76 -7.16
C THR A 97 -2.84 14.51 -6.96
N GLU A 98 -2.20 13.35 -6.78
CA GLU A 98 -2.85 12.05 -6.60
C GLU A 98 -2.99 11.68 -5.12
N GLY A 99 -3.87 10.70 -4.86
CA GLY A 99 -4.02 10.13 -3.53
C GLY A 99 -2.83 9.23 -3.14
N HIS A 100 -2.40 9.30 -1.88
CA HIS A 100 -1.38 8.40 -1.37
C HIS A 100 -1.95 6.98 -1.13
N PRO A 101 -1.20 5.88 -1.43
CA PRO A 101 -1.71 4.50 -1.29
C PRO A 101 -2.15 4.10 0.12
N ALA A 102 -1.56 4.74 1.15
CA ALA A 102 -1.93 4.55 2.55
C ALA A 102 -3.19 5.32 2.98
N GLY A 103 -3.83 6.07 2.08
CA GLY A 103 -5.04 6.82 2.33
C GLY A 103 -4.83 8.34 2.38
N THR A 104 -5.93 9.06 2.64
CA THR A 104 -6.03 10.53 2.52
C THR A 104 -5.29 11.33 3.60
N ALA A 105 -4.78 10.66 4.64
CA ALA A 105 -4.00 11.31 5.69
C ALA A 105 -2.57 11.66 5.24
N TYR A 106 -2.12 11.11 4.10
CA TYR A 106 -0.78 11.30 3.56
C TYR A 106 -0.85 11.89 2.15
N SER A 107 0.17 12.66 1.79
CA SER A 107 0.34 13.23 0.45
C SER A 107 1.82 13.31 0.09
N TYR A 108 2.12 13.35 -1.21
CA TYR A 108 3.46 13.66 -1.67
C TYR A 108 3.68 15.18 -1.74
N ALA A 109 4.88 15.62 -1.37
CA ALA A 109 5.32 16.99 -1.45
C ALA A 109 6.71 17.08 -2.08
N ILE A 110 6.92 18.12 -2.88
CA ILE A 110 8.19 18.46 -3.49
C ILE A 110 8.60 19.81 -2.92
N ALA A 111 9.67 19.84 -2.11
CA ALA A 111 10.07 21.04 -1.38
C ALA A 111 10.73 22.09 -2.31
N ALA A 112 11.50 21.62 -3.30
CA ALA A 112 12.23 22.44 -4.25
C ALA A 112 11.95 21.97 -5.68
N PRO A 113 10.77 22.30 -6.24
CA PRO A 113 10.32 21.78 -7.54
C PRO A 113 11.12 22.32 -8.73
N THR A 114 11.98 23.31 -8.49
CA THR A 114 12.80 23.93 -9.52
C THR A 114 14.25 23.48 -9.52
N ASP A 115 14.64 22.67 -8.53
CA ASP A 115 16.04 22.43 -8.24
C ASP A 115 16.41 20.98 -8.52
N CYS A 116 17.62 20.79 -9.02
CA CYS A 116 18.23 19.50 -9.12
C CYS A 116 18.55 18.97 -7.70
N PRO A 117 17.98 17.83 -7.25
CA PRO A 117 18.35 17.25 -5.96
C PRO A 117 19.86 17.05 -5.88
N ALA A 118 20.47 17.50 -4.79
CA ALA A 118 21.84 17.13 -4.44
C ALA A 118 21.93 15.61 -4.26
N LEU A 119 23.15 15.07 -4.26
CA LEU A 119 23.35 13.66 -3.94
C LEU A 119 22.83 13.37 -2.52
N SER A 120 22.19 12.22 -2.35
CA SER A 120 21.55 11.79 -1.11
C SER A 120 20.48 12.74 -0.58
N THR A 121 19.77 13.40 -1.48
CA THR A 121 18.58 14.21 -1.18
C THR A 121 17.41 13.72 -2.02
N LEU A 122 16.29 13.43 -1.37
CA LEU A 122 15.04 13.08 -2.05
C LEU A 122 14.42 14.31 -2.69
N TYR A 123 14.07 14.22 -3.97
CA TYR A 123 13.29 15.26 -4.65
C TYR A 123 11.85 15.34 -4.12
N MET A 124 11.25 14.18 -3.83
CA MET A 124 9.88 14.06 -3.36
C MET A 124 9.84 13.36 -2.01
N THR A 125 9.02 13.88 -1.10
CA THR A 125 8.83 13.36 0.26
C THR A 125 7.34 13.13 0.53
N VAL A 126 7.04 12.27 1.49
CA VAL A 126 5.67 12.07 2.01
C VAL A 126 5.43 13.02 3.19
N THR A 127 4.26 13.64 3.24
CA THR A 127 3.84 14.54 4.34
C THR A 127 2.46 14.14 4.87
N GLY A 128 2.07 14.74 6.00
CA GLY A 128 0.84 14.38 6.71
C GLY A 128 1.02 13.20 7.66
N GLY A 129 -0.09 12.64 8.15
CA GLY A 129 -0.11 11.51 9.09
C GLY A 129 0.76 11.68 10.34
N LEU A 130 0.89 10.61 11.13
CA LEU A 130 1.81 10.58 12.28
C LEU A 130 3.13 9.85 11.98
N ASP A 131 3.17 9.07 10.89
CA ASP A 131 4.27 8.18 10.51
C ASP A 131 4.64 8.30 9.02
N ALA A 132 4.58 9.50 8.43
CA ALA A 132 4.91 9.72 7.01
C ALA A 132 6.31 9.18 6.63
N SER A 133 7.29 9.25 7.53
CA SER A 133 8.63 8.71 7.31
C SER A 133 8.66 7.20 7.08
N TYR A 134 7.64 6.45 7.54
CA TYR A 134 7.52 5.02 7.28
C TYR A 134 7.37 4.72 5.78
N TYR A 135 6.73 5.62 5.04
CA TYR A 135 6.47 5.47 3.60
C TYR A 135 7.62 5.99 2.73
N MET A 136 8.72 6.42 3.33
CA MET A 136 9.92 6.85 2.63
C MET A 136 11.00 5.76 2.65
N PRO A 137 11.95 5.78 1.69
CA PRO A 137 13.14 4.94 1.76
C PRO A 137 13.98 5.29 3.00
N ALA A 138 14.47 4.26 3.69
CA ALA A 138 15.27 4.42 4.92
C ALA A 138 16.74 4.75 4.61
N ASP A 139 17.24 4.34 3.45
CA ASP A 139 18.58 4.63 2.96
C ASP A 139 18.46 5.27 1.58
N ILE A 140 19.08 6.44 1.44
CA ILE A 140 19.11 7.27 0.24
C ILE A 140 20.56 7.55 -0.20
N THR A 141 21.52 6.76 0.31
CA THR A 141 22.92 6.85 -0.08
C THR A 141 23.04 6.59 -1.58
N GLY A 142 23.57 7.56 -2.31
CA GLY A 142 23.73 7.49 -3.78
C GLY A 142 22.47 7.80 -4.61
N TRP A 143 21.38 8.26 -3.99
CA TRP A 143 20.17 8.72 -4.70
C TRP A 143 20.23 10.19 -5.10
#